data_AF-A0A1D7QC29-F1
#
_entry.id   AF-A0A1D7QC29-F1
#
_cell.length_a   1.000
_cell.length_b   1.000
_cell.length_c   1.000
_cell.angle_alpha   90.00
_cell.angle_beta   90.00
_cell.angle_gamma   90.00
#
_symmetry.space_group_name_H-M   'P 1'
#
loop_
_entity.id
_entity.type
_entity.pdbx_description
1 polymer ?
#
loop_
_entity_poly.entity_id
_entity_poly.type
_entity_poly.pdbx_seq_one_letter_code
_entity_poly.pdbx_strand_id
1 'polypeptide(L)' 'MKVEFQKLSYEELKQALQELASGYKIEILEEVMTAEANVFLCRYNGKRFNVYFDLAYGPGIKAVDGIDEDELAHLLFPL' A
#
# COMPACT_ATOMS: atom_id res chain seq x y z
N MET A 1 12.60 -12.07 -8.47
CA MET A 1 11.82 -12.87 -7.50
C MET A 1 10.50 -12.15 -7.32
N LYS A 2 9.38 -12.74 -7.79
CA LYS A 2 8.04 -12.15 -7.62
C LYS A 2 7.61 -12.47 -6.19
N VAL A 3 7.63 -11.48 -5.30
CA VAL A 3 7.13 -11.64 -3.92
C VAL A 3 5.63 -11.36 -3.98
N GLU A 4 4.82 -12.31 -3.54
CA GLU A 4 3.37 -12.10 -3.43
C GLU A 4 3.10 -11.03 -2.38
N PHE A 5 2.25 -10.05 -2.72
CA PHE A 5 1.89 -8.95 -1.82
C PHE A 5 1.53 -9.42 -0.41
N GLN A 6 0.72 -10.48 -0.30
CA GLN A 6 0.26 -11.07 0.96
C GLN A 6 1.37 -11.67 1.85
N LYS A 7 2.59 -11.81 1.33
CA LYS A 7 3.74 -12.36 2.05
C LYS A 7 4.75 -11.29 2.46
N LEU A 8 4.54 -10.03 2.07
CA LEU A 8 5.42 -8.94 2.47
C LEU A 8 5.35 -8.76 3.98
N SER A 9 6.50 -8.65 4.63
CA SER A 9 6.62 -8.10 5.97
C SER A 9 6.31 -6.60 5.95
N TYR A 10 6.14 -6.02 7.14
CA TYR A 10 5.92 -4.59 7.28
C TYR A 10 7.04 -3.75 6.63
N GLU A 11 8.30 -4.13 6.86
CA GLU A 11 9.46 -3.42 6.34
C GLU A 11 9.54 -3.53 4.81
N GLU A 12 9.27 -4.71 4.26
CA GLU A 12 9.24 -4.90 2.80
C GLU A 12 8.11 -4.12 2.15
N LEU A 13 6.92 -4.07 2.78
CA LEU A 13 5.81 -3.26 2.33
C LEU A 13 6.17 -1.77 2.35
N LYS A 14 6.71 -1.29 3.46
CA LYS A 14 7.12 0.11 3.64
C LYS A 14 8.15 0.50 2.58
N GLN A 15 9.16 -0.35 2.36
CA GLN A 15 10.17 -0.12 1.34
C GLN A 15 9.55 -0.07 -0.06
N ALA A 16 8.66 -1.01 -0.41
CA ALA A 16 7.99 -1.01 -1.72
C ALA A 16 7.19 0.28 -1.96
N LEU A 17 6.45 0.76 -0.95
CA LEU A 17 5.71 2.02 -1.05
C LEU A 17 6.64 3.23 -1.21
N GLN A 18 7.76 3.25 -0.48
CA GLN A 18 8.76 4.31 -0.60
C GLN A 18 9.44 4.34 -1.97
N GLU A 19 9.71 3.17 -2.57
CA GLU A 19 10.24 3.07 -3.94
C GLU A 19 9.25 3.61 -4.98
N LEU A 20 7.97 3.27 -4.84
CA LEU A 20 6.90 3.80 -5.70
C LEU A 20 6.73 5.31 -5.55
N ALA A 21 6.81 5.82 -4.31
CA ALA A 21 6.74 7.25 -4.03
C ALA A 21 7.94 8.00 -4.62
N SER A 22 9.15 7.44 -4.49
CA SER A 22 10.38 8.02 -5.07
C SER A 22 10.35 8.02 -6.60
N GLY A 23 9.65 7.07 -7.20
CA GLY A 23 9.35 7.02 -8.64
C GLY A 23 8.18 7.91 -9.07
N TYR A 24 7.63 8.75 -8.19
CA TYR A 24 6.46 9.60 -8.43
C TYR A 24 5.21 8.84 -8.91
N LYS A 25 5.13 7.52 -8.64
CA LYS A 25 3.97 6.71 -9.00
C LYS A 25 2.83 6.90 -8.02
N ILE A 26 3.13 7.15 -6.76
CA ILE A 26 2.15 7.43 -5.69
C ILE A 26 2.69 8.55 -4.79
N GLU A 27 1.82 9.14 -3.98
CA GLU A 27 2.20 10.00 -2.86
C GLU A 27 1.89 9.24 -1.55
N ILE A 28 2.84 9.19 -0.61
CA ILE A 28 2.56 8.79 0.78
C ILE A 28 2.22 10.07 1.55
N LEU A 29 0.99 10.16 2.04
CA LEU A 29 0.48 11.33 2.76
C LEU A 29 0.82 11.23 4.26
N GLU A 30 0.63 10.05 4.85
CA GLU A 30 0.83 9.81 6.28
C GLU A 30 1.04 8.31 6.56
N GLU A 31 1.75 8.01 7.65
CA GLU A 31 1.87 6.68 8.25
C GLU A 31 1.23 6.73 9.64
N VAL A 32 0.17 5.96 9.85
CA VAL A 32 -0.62 5.93 11.09
C VAL A 32 -0.52 4.56 11.72
N MET A 33 -0.20 4.51 13.01
CA MET A 33 -0.19 3.27 13.78
C MET A 33 -1.46 3.16 14.61
N THR A 34 -2.08 1.99 14.60
CA THR A 34 -3.22 1.63 15.45
C THR A 34 -2.86 0.42 16.30
N ALA A 35 -3.76 0.00 17.19
CA ALA A 35 -3.54 -1.21 18.00
C ALA A 35 -3.48 -2.50 17.16
N GLU A 36 -4.11 -2.50 15.99
CA GLU A 36 -4.32 -3.72 15.18
C GLU A 36 -3.57 -3.68 13.84
N ALA A 37 -3.18 -2.49 13.37
CA ALA A 37 -2.55 -2.32 12.07
C ALA A 37 -1.68 -1.06 11.98
N ASN A 38 -0.70 -1.12 11.09
CA ASN A 38 -0.03 0.06 10.55
C ASN A 38 -0.69 0.44 9.22
N VAL A 39 -0.91 1.74 8.96
CA VAL A 39 -1.65 2.22 7.80
C VAL A 39 -0.87 3.31 7.09
N PHE A 40 -0.63 3.13 5.81
CA PHE A 40 -0.14 4.17 4.92
C PHE A 40 -1.32 4.80 4.19
N LEU A 41 -1.50 6.10 4.39
CA LEU A 41 -2.45 6.90 3.62
C LEU A 41 -1.76 7.35 2.35
N CYS A 42 -2.30 6.98 1.19
CA CYS A 42 -1.66 7.19 -0.09
C CYS A 42 -2.58 7.91 -1.08
N ARG A 43 -1.97 8.46 -2.14
CA ARG A 43 -2.67 9.04 -3.28
C ARG A 43 -2.06 8.57 -4.59
N TYR A 44 -2.93 8.26 -5.55
CA TYR A 44 -2.58 7.95 -6.92
C TYR A 44 -3.48 8.75 -7.85
N ASN A 45 -2.91 9.54 -8.78
CA ASN A 45 -3.67 10.34 -9.74
C ASN A 45 -4.80 11.19 -9.10
N GLY A 46 -4.52 11.82 -7.95
CA GLY A 46 -5.49 12.63 -7.23
C GLY A 46 -6.51 11.85 -6.39
N LYS A 47 -6.55 10.52 -6.48
CA LYS A 47 -7.47 9.65 -5.74
C LYS A 47 -6.76 8.96 -4.58
N ARG A 48 -7.45 8.83 -3.45
CA ARG A 48 -6.88 8.28 -2.21
C ARG A 48 -7.14 6.78 -2.09
N PHE A 49 -6.17 6.12 -1.49
CA PHE A 49 -6.24 4.74 -1.08
C PHE A 49 -5.39 4.53 0.17
N ASN A 50 -5.67 3.47 0.90
CA ASN A 50 -4.93 3.11 2.09
C ASN A 50 -4.30 1.74 1.90
N VAL A 51 -3.07 1.61 2.38
CA VAL A 51 -2.39 0.32 2.47
C VAL A 51 -2.22 0.00 3.94
N TYR A 52 -2.83 -1.10 4.38
CA TYR A 52 -2.80 -1.57 5.74
C TYR A 52 -1.81 -2.70 5.87
N PHE A 53 -1.15 -2.79 7.02
CA PHE A 53 -0.47 -3.99 7.48
C PHE A 53 -1.15 -4.41 8.78
N ASP A 54 -2.07 -5.36 8.67
CA ASP A 54 -2.74 -5.98 9.80
C ASP A 54 -1.76 -6.90 10.53
N LEU A 55 -1.68 -6.77 11.86
CA LEU A 55 -0.71 -7.53 12.66
C LEU A 55 -1.03 -9.03 12.75
N ALA A 56 -2.27 -9.43 12.46
CA ALA A 56 -2.72 -10.82 12.43
C ALA A 56 -2.81 -11.39 11.01
N TYR A 57 -3.17 -10.57 10.02
CA TYR A 57 -3.50 -11.02 8.67
C TYR A 57 -2.52 -10.55 7.59
N GLY A 58 -1.61 -9.61 7.90
CA GLY A 58 -0.63 -9.09 6.96
C GLY A 58 -1.17 -7.94 6.09
N PRO A 59 -0.58 -7.70 4.91
CA PRO A 59 -0.84 -6.50 4.14
C PRO A 59 -2.16 -6.53 3.35
N GLY A 60 -2.83 -5.39 3.27
CA GLY A 60 -4.10 -5.20 2.57
C GLY A 60 -4.16 -3.84 1.89
N ILE A 61 -4.96 -3.72 0.83
CA ILE A 61 -5.22 -2.47 0.13
C ILE A 61 -6.71 -2.16 0.28
N LYS A 62 -7.04 -0.89 0.48
CA LYS A 62 -8.43 -0.42 0.46
C LYS A 62 -8.54 0.86 -0.33
N ALA A 63 -9.45 0.89 -1.31
CA ALA A 63 -9.80 2.12 -1.97
C ALA A 63 -10.55 3.06 -1.01
N VAL A 64 -10.18 4.34 -0.98
CA VAL A 64 -10.91 5.37 -0.21
C VAL A 64 -11.81 6.18 -1.13
N ASP A 65 -11.30 6.55 -2.31
CA ASP A 65 -12.09 7.14 -3.38
C ASP A 65 -12.47 6.06 -4.41
N GLY A 66 -13.17 6.43 -5.50
CA GLY A 66 -13.52 5.51 -6.60
C GLY A 66 -12.30 5.07 -7.42
N ILE A 67 -11.41 4.31 -6.80
CA ILE A 67 -10.31 3.55 -7.37
C ILE A 67 -10.73 2.09 -7.46
N ASP A 68 -10.35 1.43 -8.55
CA ASP A 68 -10.44 -0.01 -8.68
C ASP A 68 -9.28 -0.66 -7.89
N GLU A 69 -9.61 -1.55 -6.95
CA GLU A 69 -8.61 -2.21 -6.10
C GLU A 69 -7.71 -3.17 -6.88
N ASP A 70 -8.20 -3.77 -7.98
CA ASP A 70 -7.41 -4.64 -8.85
C ASP A 70 -6.42 -3.82 -9.68
N GLU A 71 -6.85 -2.66 -10.20
CA GLU A 71 -5.95 -1.71 -10.89
C GLU A 71 -4.85 -1.24 -9.94
N LEU A 72 -5.21 -0.91 -8.70
CA LEU A 72 -4.28 -0.46 -7.68
C LEU A 72 -3.31 -1.57 -7.27
N ALA A 73 -3.78 -2.81 -7.08
CA ALA A 73 -2.93 -3.95 -6.78
C ALA A 73 -1.92 -4.19 -7.91
N HIS A 74 -2.34 -4.10 -9.18
CA HIS A 74 -1.46 -4.26 -10.33
C HIS A 74 -0.42 -3.14 -10.43
N LEU A 75 -0.79 -1.89 -10.12
CA LEU A 75 0.13 -0.76 -10.09
C LEU A 75 1.21 -0.91 -9.01
N LEU A 76 0.78 -1.24 -7.80
CA LEU A 76 1.65 -1.30 -6.63
C LEU A 76 2.55 -2.54 -6.66
N PHE A 77 2.00 -3.66 -7.13
CA PHE A 77 2.65 -4.96 -7.12
C PHE A 77 2.38 -5.67 -8.47
N PRO A 78 3.04 -5.24 -9.57
CA PRO A 78 2.87 -5.86 -10.87
C PRO A 78 3.36 -7.31 -10.81
N LEU A 79 2.41 -8.23 -10.68
CA LEU A 79 2.64 -9.65 -10.47
C LEU A 79 3.45 -10.32 -11.55
#